data_AF-A0AAW7D4R1-F1
#
_entry.id   AF-A0AAW7D4R1-F1
#
_cell.length_a   1.000
_cell.length_b   1.000
_cell.length_c   1.000
_cell.angle_alpha   90.00
_cell.angle_beta   90.00
_cell.angle_gamma   90.00
#
_symmetry.space_group_name_H-M   'P 1'
#
loop_
_entity.id
_entity.type
_entity.pdbx_description
1 polymer ?
#
loop_
_entity_poly.entity_id
_entity_poly.type
_entity_poly.pdbx_seq_one_letter_code
_entity_poly.pdbx_strand_id
1 'polypeptide(L)' 'MNKIELPASFKKKIATELNTTVQTVHTSLCYFNNSDLAVLIRKRAKELLVEEASKIKIES' A
#
# COMPACT_ATOMS: atom_id res chain seq x y z
N MET A 1 4.17 15.77 4.54
CA MET A 1 3.09 14.94 3.95
C MET A 1 3.57 13.49 4.03
N ASN A 2 2.89 12.64 4.79
CA ASN A 2 3.32 11.23 4.98
C ASN A 2 2.80 10.38 3.82
N LYS A 3 3.51 10.41 2.69
CA LYS A 3 3.22 9.59 1.52
C LYS A 3 3.81 8.19 1.69
N ILE A 4 3.04 7.16 1.37
CA ILE A 4 3.55 5.78 1.29
C ILE A 4 3.89 5.48 -0.17
N GLU A 5 5.19 5.33 -0.47
CA GLU A 5 5.63 4.89 -1.80
C GLU A 5 5.49 3.38 -1.93
N LEU A 6 4.92 2.95 -3.06
CA LEU A 6 4.64 1.55 -3.32
C LEU A 6 4.84 1.26 -4.82
N PRO A 7 5.50 0.14 -5.19
CA PRO A 7 5.59 -0.31 -6.58
C PRO A 7 4.21 -0.44 -7.23
N ALA A 8 4.15 -0.24 -8.56
CA ALA A 8 2.90 -0.32 -9.31
C ALA A 8 2.22 -1.70 -9.20
N SER A 9 3.00 -2.78 -9.10
CA SER A 9 2.51 -4.14 -8.90
C SER A 9 1.71 -4.27 -7.60
N PHE A 10 2.21 -3.72 -6.50
CA PHE A 10 1.52 -3.76 -5.21
C PHE A 10 0.26 -2.90 -5.22
N LYS A 11 0.29 -1.73 -5.88
CA LYS A 11 -0.91 -0.88 -6.02
C LYS A 11 -2.02 -1.62 -6.79
N LYS A 12 -1.68 -2.34 -7.86
CA LYS A 12 -2.62 -3.21 -8.59
C LYS A 12 -3.16 -4.34 -7.72
N LYS A 13 -2.29 -4.99 -6.95
CA LYS A 13 -2.69 -6.05 -6.00
C LYS A 13 -3.72 -5.56 -5.00
N ILE A 14 -3.47 -4.42 -4.34
CA ILE A 14 -4.40 -3.82 -3.37
C ILE A 14 -5.72 -3.44 -4.06
N ALA A 15 -5.66 -2.89 -5.27
CA ALA A 15 -6.87 -2.52 -6.03
C ALA A 15 -7.75 -3.75 -6.29
N THR A 16 -7.16 -4.88 -6.69
CA THR A 16 -7.89 -6.14 -6.87
C THR A 16 -8.42 -6.69 -5.54
N GLU A 17 -7.60 -6.75 -4.49
CA GLU A 17 -7.98 -7.29 -3.17
C GLU A 17 -9.14 -6.53 -2.53
N LEU A 18 -9.18 -5.19 -2.70
CA LEU A 18 -10.19 -4.32 -2.10
C LEU A 18 -11.30 -3.91 -3.07
N ASN A 19 -11.38 -4.56 -4.24
CA ASN A 19 -12.35 -4.28 -5.30
C ASN A 19 -12.47 -2.77 -5.61
N THR A 20 -11.34 -2.11 -5.83
CA THR A 20 -11.24 -0.67 -6.09
C THR A 20 -10.30 -0.37 -7.24
N THR A 21 -10.05 0.91 -7.53
CA THR A 21 -9.18 1.34 -8.62
C THR A 21 -7.75 1.64 -8.16
N VAL A 22 -6.78 1.51 -9.06
CA VAL A 22 -5.39 1.91 -8.80
C VAL A 22 -5.29 3.40 -8.45
N GLN A 23 -6.15 4.25 -9.02
CA GLN A 23 -6.22 5.66 -8.68
C GLN A 23 -6.69 5.87 -7.25
N THR A 24 -7.73 5.16 -6.79
CA THR A 24 -8.19 5.20 -5.40
C THR A 24 -7.09 4.77 -4.43
N VAL A 25 -6.35 3.72 -4.78
CA VAL A 25 -5.17 3.28 -4.02
C VAL A 25 -4.12 4.38 -3.98
N HIS A 26 -3.75 4.94 -5.13
CA HIS A 26 -2.75 6.01 -5.20
C HIS A 26 -3.14 7.23 -4.36
N THR A 27 -4.38 7.71 -4.50
CA THR A 27 -4.90 8.84 -3.74
C THR A 27 -4.86 8.56 -2.24
N SER A 28 -5.23 7.36 -1.81
CA SER A 28 -5.23 6.96 -0.39
C SER A 28 -3.82 6.85 0.23
N LEU A 29 -2.80 6.60 -0.61
CA LEU A 29 -1.40 6.57 -0.18
C LEU A 29 -0.73 7.94 -0.20
N CYS A 30 -1.20 8.86 -1.05
CA CYS A 30 -0.67 10.21 -1.19
C CYS A 30 -1.33 11.22 -0.23
N TYR A 31 -2.62 11.08 0.01
CA TYR A 31 -3.41 12.03 0.78
C TYR A 31 -3.96 11.40 2.04
N PHE A 32 -3.88 12.14 3.15
CA PHE A 32 -4.43 11.70 4.41
C PHE A 32 -5.94 11.97 4.45
N ASN A 33 -6.73 10.93 4.21
CA ASN A 33 -8.15 10.91 4.53
C ASN A 33 -8.43 9.73 5.47
N ASN A 34 -9.44 9.86 6.33
CA ASN A 34 -9.80 8.84 7.34
C ASN A 34 -11.00 7.99 6.90
N SER A 35 -11.23 7.85 5.59
CA SER A 35 -12.22 6.86 5.12
C SER A 35 -11.74 5.46 5.47
N ASP A 36 -12.68 4.57 5.80
CA ASP A 36 -12.36 3.18 6.14
C ASP A 36 -11.56 2.50 5.03
N LEU A 37 -11.92 2.77 3.76
CA LEU A 37 -11.20 2.26 2.60
C LEU A 37 -9.74 2.76 2.55
N ALA A 38 -9.49 4.05 2.81
CA ALA A 38 -8.12 4.55 2.81
C ALA A 38 -7.28 4.00 3.96
N VAL A 39 -7.90 3.78 5.12
CA VAL A 39 -7.24 3.12 6.26
C VAL A 39 -6.87 1.67 5.89
N LEU A 40 -7.79 0.93 5.27
CA LEU A 40 -7.54 -0.43 4.78
C LEU A 40 -6.43 -0.47 3.73
N ILE A 41 -6.44 0.45 2.76
CA ILE A 41 -5.39 0.57 1.73
C ILE A 41 -4.03 0.80 2.38
N ARG A 42 -3.92 1.75 3.33
CA ARG A 42 -2.66 2.07 4.03
C ARG A 42 -2.18 0.90 4.88
N LYS A 43 -3.08 0.20 5.56
CA LYS A 43 -2.76 -1.01 6.32
C LYS A 43 -2.19 -2.09 5.40
N ARG A 44 -2.86 -2.38 4.28
CA ARG A 44 -2.42 -3.40 3.33
C ARG A 44 -1.09 -3.03 2.66
N ALA A 45 -0.89 -1.76 2.33
CA ALA A 45 0.39 -1.27 1.81
C ALA A 45 1.55 -1.50 2.79
N LYS A 46 1.32 -1.26 4.10
CA LYS A 46 2.31 -1.56 5.15
C LYS A 46 2.65 -3.04 5.20
N GLU A 47 1.64 -3.93 5.16
CA GLU A 47 1.85 -5.38 5.18
C GLU A 47 2.73 -5.84 4.00
N LEU A 48 2.42 -5.40 2.78
CA LEU A 48 3.19 -5.78 1.58
C LEU A 48 4.65 -5.29 1.64
N LEU A 49 4.89 -4.09 2.18
CA LEU A 49 6.24 -3.58 2.36
C LEU A 49 7.05 -4.39 3.37
N VAL A 50 6.41 -4.79 4.48
CA VAL A 50 7.05 -5.64 5.49
C VAL A 50 7.32 -7.04 4.94
N GLU A 51 6.35 -7.62 4.22
CA GLU A 51 6.53 -8.91 3.52
C GLU A 51 7.72 -8.86 2.55
N GLU A 52 7.85 -7.78 1.78
CA GLU A 52 8.96 -7.62 0.84
C GLU A 52 10.30 -7.42 1.55
N ALA A 53 10.33 -6.56 2.58
CA ALA A 53 11.53 -6.34 3.39
C ALA A 53 12.00 -7.63 4.08
N SER A 54 11.08 -8.48 4.52
CA SER A 54 11.39 -9.75 5.19
C SER A 54 12.08 -10.78 4.29
N LYS A 55 12.00 -10.62 2.96
CA LYS A 55 12.70 -11.49 2.01
C LYS A 55 14.18 -11.13 1.86
N ILE A 56 14.57 -9.93 2.31
CA ILE A 56 15.93 -9.44 2.17
C ILE A 56 16.78 -10.12 3.26
N LYS A 57 17.67 -11.02 2.84
CA LYS A 57 18.70 -11.60 3.71
C LYS A 57 19.91 -10.67 3.68
N ILE A 58 20.14 -9.95 4.75
CA ILE A 58 21.36 -9.15 4.94
C ILE A 58 22.25 -9.97 5.88
N GLU A 59 23.38 -10.45 5.38
CA GLU A 59 24.44 -10.99 6.24
C GLU A 59 24.97 -9.83 7.10
N SER A 60 24.92 -10.00 8.42
CA SER A 60 25.36 -9.01 9.41
C SER A 60 26.82 -9.20 9.76
#